data_AF-A0A6P9CL66-F1
#
_entry.id   AF-A0A6P9CL66-F1
#
_cell.length_a   1.000
_cell.length_b   1.000
_cell.length_c   1.000
_cell.angle_alpha   90.00
_cell.angle_beta   90.00
_cell.angle_gamma   90.00
#
_symmetry.space_group_name_H-M   'P 1'
#
loop_
_entity.id
_entity.type
_entity.pdbx_description
1 polymer ?
#
loop_
_entity_poly.entity_id
_entity_poly.type
_entity_poly.pdbx_seq_one_letter_code
_entity_poly.pdbx_strand_id
1 'polypeptide(L)'
;MLVFGPACGFILGSFCTKIYVDAVFIDTSKLDITPDDPRWIGAWWAGFLLCGALLFFSSLPMFGFPQSLTHQPEHIAEVEEAMLPEGDYERPKPSNGILPPHSMEANDDPSCFQQLRVIPKVTKHLLSNPVFTCIILAACMEIAVVAGFAAFLGKYLEQQFNLTTSSANQLLGMTAIPCACLGIFLGGLLVKKLSLSALGAIQMAMLVSLVSTACYVSFLFLGCDTGPVAGITVPYGNKSTISSLAPYSACNSNCKCQMDSFTPVCGTDGITYLSACFAGCTNMNLTGCTCLTLAPAGDATVVPGKCPSPGCQEAFLTFLCVMCVCSMIGAMAQTPSVIILIRTVSPELKSYALGVLFLLLRLLGFIPPPLIFGAGIDSTCLFWSTFCGEQGACALYDNVVYRYLYVSIAITLKSLAFLLYTTTWQCLRKNYKKYIKNHEGGLSTTEFFASTLTLDNLGRDPLGQNPSHRTKFIYNLEDHEWCENMESVL
;
A
#
# COMPACT_ATOMS: atom_id res chain seq x y z
N MET A 1 -8.89 -2.48 12.08
CA MET A 1 -7.65 -1.75 12.47
C MET A 1 -6.75 -1.36 11.31
N LEU A 2 -6.60 -2.18 10.26
CA LEU A 2 -5.67 -1.95 9.14
C LEU A 2 -5.83 -0.59 8.41
N VAL A 3 -7.02 0.01 8.47
CA VAL A 3 -7.37 1.25 7.73
C VAL A 3 -7.25 2.51 8.59
N PHE A 4 -7.65 2.43 9.87
CA PHE A 4 -7.59 3.57 10.79
C PHE A 4 -6.16 3.95 11.18
N GLY A 5 -5.25 2.97 11.27
CA GLY A 5 -3.84 3.21 11.61
C GLY A 5 -3.15 4.17 10.63
N PRO A 6 -3.12 3.87 9.31
CA PRO A 6 -2.57 4.77 8.31
C PRO A 6 -3.22 6.16 8.30
N ALA A 7 -4.55 6.23 8.44
CA ALA A 7 -5.27 7.51 8.51
C ALA A 7 -4.76 8.40 9.64
N CYS A 8 -4.72 7.85 10.86
CA CYS A 8 -4.19 8.55 12.03
C CYS A 8 -2.72 8.91 11.86
N GLY A 9 -1.93 8.02 11.25
CA GLY A 9 -0.50 8.24 10.98
C GLY A 9 -0.23 9.40 10.02
N PHE A 10 -0.95 9.49 8.90
CA PHE A 10 -0.80 10.59 7.94
C PHE A 10 -1.26 11.94 8.52
N ILE A 11 -2.37 11.95 9.27
CA ILE A 11 -2.86 13.17 9.95
C ILE A 11 -1.84 13.62 11.00
N LEU A 12 -1.34 12.70 11.80
CA LEU A 12 -0.32 12.99 12.81
C LEU A 12 0.97 13.49 12.15
N GLY A 13 1.43 12.85 11.08
CA GLY A 13 2.60 13.29 10.31
C GLY A 13 2.44 14.68 9.70
N SER A 14 1.24 15.00 9.18
CA SER A 14 0.91 16.34 8.67
C SER A 14 0.96 17.40 9.78
N PHE A 15 0.52 17.06 11.00
CA PHE A 15 0.63 17.96 12.14
C PHE A 15 2.09 18.15 12.59
N CYS A 16 2.86 17.05 12.70
CA CYS A 16 4.27 17.09 13.08
C CYS A 16 5.14 17.86 12.07
N THR A 17 4.80 17.82 10.78
CA THR A 17 5.55 18.55 9.73
C THR A 17 5.32 20.07 9.76
N LYS A 18 4.25 20.56 10.40
CA LYS A 18 4.03 21.99 10.66
C LYS A 18 4.86 22.54 11.81
N ILE A 19 5.57 21.70 12.55
CA ILE A 19 6.46 22.08 13.64
C ILE A 19 7.89 22.02 13.10
N TYR A 20 8.71 23.05 13.36
CA TYR A 20 10.09 23.08 12.89
C TYR A 20 10.89 21.96 13.56
N VAL A 21 11.80 21.33 12.82
CA VAL A 21 12.58 20.16 13.28
C VAL A 21 13.28 20.39 14.62
N ASP A 22 13.79 21.60 14.84
CA ASP A 22 14.50 22.01 16.05
C ASP A 22 13.69 22.97 16.95
N ALA A 23 12.36 22.94 16.85
CA ALA A 23 11.49 23.81 17.67
C ALA A 23 11.68 23.64 19.19
N VAL A 24 12.30 22.53 19.63
CA VAL A 24 12.64 22.27 21.04
C VAL A 24 13.89 23.03 21.48
N PHE A 25 14.81 23.34 20.55
CA PHE A 25 16.12 23.92 20.84
C PHE A 25 16.24 25.38 20.40
N ILE A 26 15.39 25.84 19.47
CA ILE A 26 15.46 27.17 18.87
C ILE A 26 14.10 27.87 18.99
N ASP A 27 14.12 29.14 19.40
CA ASP A 27 12.95 30.04 19.31
C ASP A 27 12.54 30.22 17.84
N THR A 28 11.44 29.58 17.43
CA THR A 28 10.89 29.73 16.08
C THR A 28 10.46 31.16 15.76
N SER A 29 10.23 32.01 16.76
CA SER A 29 9.93 33.44 16.60
C SER A 29 11.12 34.29 16.18
N LYS A 30 12.36 33.77 16.31
CA LYS A 30 13.58 34.41 15.82
C LYS A 30 14.01 33.91 14.43
N LEU A 31 13.35 32.85 13.92
CA LEU A 31 13.53 32.36 12.57
C LEU A 31 12.47 33.00 11.67
N ASP A 32 12.92 33.80 10.70
CA ASP A 32 12.06 34.43 9.68
C ASP A 32 11.66 33.42 8.58
N ILE A 33 11.36 32.18 8.98
CA ILE A 33 11.10 31.04 8.11
C ILE A 33 9.71 30.49 8.42
N THR A 34 8.84 30.50 7.42
CA THR A 34 7.46 29.99 7.52
C THR A 34 7.37 28.55 7.00
N PRO A 35 6.31 27.79 7.35
CA PRO A 35 6.10 26.43 6.83
C PRO A 35 5.95 26.31 5.30
N ASP A 36 5.76 27.44 4.62
CA ASP A 36 5.67 27.53 3.17
C ASP A 36 7.04 27.80 2.51
N ASP A 37 8.08 28.10 3.30
CA ASP A 37 9.44 28.30 2.81
C ASP A 37 10.09 26.94 2.46
N PRO A 38 10.75 26.80 1.30
CA PRO A 38 11.44 25.57 0.91
C PRO A 38 12.54 25.11 1.87
N ARG A 39 13.02 25.97 2.78
CA ARG A 39 14.00 25.61 3.82
C ARG A 39 13.37 24.97 5.06
N TRP A 40 12.05 24.93 5.14
CA TRP A 40 11.34 24.38 6.29
C TRP A 40 11.46 22.85 6.33
N ILE A 41 12.10 22.35 7.40
CA ILE A 41 12.14 20.91 7.70
C ILE A 41 11.23 20.66 8.89
N GLY A 42 10.17 19.87 8.67
CA GLY A 42 9.22 19.50 9.70
C GLY A 42 9.79 18.51 10.73
N ALA A 43 9.22 18.47 11.94
CA ALA A 43 9.60 17.58 13.03
C ALA A 43 9.17 16.12 12.78
N TRP A 44 9.83 15.47 11.82
CA TRP A 44 9.57 14.09 11.38
C TRP A 44 9.67 13.04 12.50
N TRP A 45 10.47 13.31 13.54
CA TRP A 45 10.68 12.41 14.69
C TRP A 45 9.52 12.42 15.70
N ALA A 46 8.76 13.52 15.78
CA ALA A 46 7.79 13.75 16.86
C ALA A 46 6.65 12.71 16.86
N GLY A 47 6.21 12.26 15.67
CA GLY A 47 5.18 11.24 15.54
C GLY A 47 5.58 9.90 16.15
N PHE A 48 6.85 9.50 16.02
CA PHE A 48 7.34 8.24 16.57
C PHE A 48 7.34 8.24 18.11
N LEU A 49 7.69 9.37 18.73
CA LEU A 49 7.65 9.50 20.20
C LEU A 49 6.22 9.43 20.73
N LEU A 50 5.26 10.10 20.06
CA LEU A 50 3.86 10.04 20.46
C LEU A 50 3.31 8.62 20.32
N CYS A 51 3.53 7.97 19.17
CA CYS A 51 3.10 6.59 18.96
C CYS A 51 3.77 5.62 19.94
N GLY A 52 5.06 5.80 20.23
CA GLY A 52 5.78 5.01 21.22
C GLY A 52 5.22 5.16 22.63
N ALA A 53 4.89 6.39 23.05
CA ALA A 53 4.24 6.65 24.32
C ALA A 53 2.85 5.99 24.40
N LEU A 54 2.03 6.12 23.35
CA LEU A 54 0.71 5.47 23.30
C LEU A 54 0.81 3.95 23.38
N LEU A 55 1.77 3.35 22.68
CA LEU A 55 2.03 1.91 22.77
C LEU A 55 2.49 1.50 24.17
N PHE A 56 3.35 2.29 24.80
CA PHE A 56 3.78 2.06 26.19
C PHE A 56 2.60 2.12 27.18
N PHE A 57 1.73 3.12 27.08
CA PHE A 57 0.54 3.18 27.94
C PHE A 57 -0.45 2.05 27.65
N SER A 58 -0.55 1.60 26.39
CA SER A 58 -1.41 0.48 26.02
C SER A 58 -0.91 -0.88 26.53
N SER A 59 0.39 -1.02 26.83
CA SER A 59 0.93 -2.26 27.39
C SER A 59 0.67 -2.41 28.89
N LEU A 60 0.50 -1.30 29.62
CA LEU A 60 0.17 -1.30 31.05
C LEU A 60 -1.05 -2.17 31.42
N PRO A 61 -2.22 -2.09 30.75
CA PRO A 61 -3.34 -2.98 31.02
C PRO A 61 -3.09 -4.43 30.61
N MET A 62 -2.15 -4.71 29.69
CA MET A 62 -1.81 -6.10 29.34
C MET A 62 -1.11 -6.85 30.48
N PHE A 63 -0.43 -6.15 31.39
CA PHE A 63 0.13 -6.76 32.61
C PHE A 63 -0.95 -7.23 33.62
N GLY A 64 -2.21 -6.82 33.43
CA GLY A 64 -3.34 -7.27 34.24
C GLY A 64 -3.95 -8.61 33.81
N PHE A 65 -3.51 -9.20 32.69
CA PHE A 65 -4.04 -10.50 32.25
C PHE A 65 -3.43 -11.67 33.03
N PRO A 66 -4.23 -12.69 33.40
CA PRO A 66 -3.72 -13.88 34.07
C PRO A 66 -2.73 -14.63 33.15
N GLN A 67 -1.67 -15.17 33.74
CA GLN A 67 -0.60 -15.89 33.03
C GLN A 67 -1.07 -17.15 32.27
N SER A 68 -2.24 -17.68 32.58
CA SER A 68 -2.86 -18.76 31.82
C SER A 68 -4.38 -18.61 31.80
N LEU A 69 -4.96 -18.85 30.63
CA LEU A 69 -6.36 -19.23 30.51
C LEU A 69 -6.41 -20.74 30.76
N THR A 70 -7.29 -21.21 31.65
CA THR A 70 -7.41 -22.63 31.99
C THR A 70 -7.59 -23.46 30.70
N HIS A 71 -6.57 -24.23 30.35
CA HIS A 71 -6.57 -25.10 29.18
C HIS A 71 -7.63 -26.19 29.34
N GLN A 72 -8.60 -26.26 28.42
CA GLN A 72 -9.34 -27.50 28.19
C GLN A 72 -8.51 -28.39 27.25
N PRO A 73 -8.03 -29.57 27.70
CA PRO A 73 -7.11 -30.42 26.92
C PRO A 73 -7.71 -31.02 25.64
N GLU A 74 -9.04 -31.10 25.53
CA GLU A 74 -9.67 -31.87 24.46
C GLU A 74 -9.59 -31.20 23.07
N HIS A 75 -9.41 -29.88 23.00
CA HIS A 75 -9.48 -29.14 21.73
C HIS A 75 -8.13 -29.02 20.98
N ILE A 76 -6.99 -29.28 21.63
CA ILE A 76 -5.66 -29.09 21.03
C ILE A 76 -5.24 -30.32 20.23
N ALA A 77 -5.53 -31.53 20.73
CA ALA A 77 -5.19 -32.77 20.04
C ALA A 77 -5.89 -32.89 18.68
N GLU A 78 -7.17 -32.48 18.59
CA GLU A 78 -7.93 -32.49 17.34
C GLU A 78 -7.45 -31.42 16.33
N VAL A 79 -6.96 -30.28 16.81
CA VAL A 79 -6.44 -29.19 15.94
C VAL A 79 -5.04 -29.51 15.42
N GLU A 80 -4.22 -30.20 16.20
CA GLU A 80 -2.88 -30.62 15.79
C GLU A 80 -2.91 -31.81 14.82
N GLU A 81 -3.83 -32.77 15.02
CA GLU A 81 -4.09 -33.87 14.07
C GLU A 81 -4.65 -33.36 12.73
N ALA A 82 -5.49 -32.32 12.72
CA ALA A 82 -6.06 -31.77 11.50
C ALA A 82 -5.10 -30.90 10.67
N MET A 83 -3.98 -30.45 11.25
CA MET A 83 -2.97 -29.62 10.57
C MET A 83 -1.85 -30.42 9.88
N LEU A 84 -1.83 -31.75 10.02
CA LEU A 84 -0.80 -32.63 9.46
C LEU A 84 -1.40 -33.55 8.37
N PRO A 85 -0.66 -33.88 7.30
CA PRO A 85 -1.06 -34.95 6.39
C PRO A 85 -1.02 -36.29 7.11
N GLU A 86 -2.10 -37.08 7.04
CA GLU A 86 -2.09 -38.50 7.44
C GLU A 86 -1.11 -39.26 6.53
N GLY A 87 0.11 -39.45 7.00
CA GLY A 87 1.14 -40.22 6.31
C GLY A 87 2.24 -40.61 7.28
N ASP A 88 2.27 -41.89 7.63
CA ASP A 88 3.27 -42.62 8.41
C ASP A 88 3.27 -42.43 9.94
N TYR A 89 2.23 -42.94 10.60
CA TYR A 89 2.40 -43.56 11.92
C TYR A 89 1.83 -44.99 11.89
N GLU A 90 2.71 -45.98 11.85
CA GLU A 90 2.36 -47.37 12.13
C GLU A 90 1.74 -47.46 13.54
N ARG A 91 0.48 -47.88 13.60
CA ARG A 91 -0.22 -48.19 14.86
C ARG A 91 0.34 -49.52 15.42
N PRO A 92 0.93 -49.58 16.63
CA PRO A 92 1.11 -50.86 17.31
C PRO A 92 -0.25 -51.37 17.80
N LYS A 93 -0.55 -52.65 17.53
CA LYS A 93 -1.79 -53.34 17.94
C LYS A 93 -2.01 -53.26 19.46
N PRO A 94 -3.28 -53.25 19.93
CA PRO A 94 -3.58 -53.26 21.36
C PRO A 94 -3.40 -54.67 21.93
N SER A 95 -2.66 -54.80 23.02
CA SER A 95 -2.72 -55.97 23.90
C SER A 95 -3.22 -55.53 25.27
N ASN A 96 -4.17 -56.29 25.78
CA ASN A 96 -4.93 -56.07 27.01
C ASN A 96 -4.06 -56.15 28.28
N GLY A 97 -4.34 -55.31 29.29
CA GLY A 97 -4.02 -55.63 30.70
C GLY A 97 -3.67 -54.46 31.65
N ILE A 98 -4.65 -54.07 32.49
CA ILE A 98 -4.60 -53.77 33.95
C ILE A 98 -3.47 -52.85 34.53
N LEU A 99 -3.87 -51.68 35.07
CA LEU A 99 -3.14 -50.65 35.89
C LEU A 99 -2.67 -51.18 37.28
N PRO A 100 -1.89 -50.48 38.18
CA PRO A 100 -1.43 -49.06 38.27
C PRO A 100 0.01 -48.85 38.88
N PRO A 101 0.38 -47.74 39.59
CA PRO A 101 0.63 -46.33 39.20
C PRO A 101 2.08 -45.83 39.54
N HIS A 102 2.41 -44.60 39.10
CA HIS A 102 3.59 -43.77 39.43
C HIS A 102 4.98 -44.13 38.84
N SER A 103 5.46 -43.28 37.94
CA SER A 103 6.67 -42.47 38.18
C SER A 103 6.72 -41.30 37.19
N MET A 104 7.03 -40.13 37.74
CA MET A 104 7.36 -38.91 36.99
C MET A 104 8.56 -39.18 36.11
N GLU A 105 8.43 -38.96 34.80
CA GLU A 105 9.53 -38.49 33.97
C GLU A 105 9.02 -37.28 33.18
N ALA A 106 9.60 -36.13 33.55
CA ALA A 106 9.62 -34.92 32.75
C ALA A 106 10.53 -35.15 31.53
N ASN A 107 10.13 -34.63 30.37
CA ASN A 107 10.76 -34.60 29.03
C ASN A 107 9.77 -35.20 28.01
N ASP A 108 9.31 -34.56 26.94
CA ASP A 108 9.86 -33.46 26.15
C ASP A 108 8.70 -32.56 25.68
N ASP A 109 8.80 -31.23 25.90
CA ASP A 109 8.05 -30.29 25.08
C ASP A 109 8.51 -30.48 23.63
N PRO A 110 7.63 -30.69 22.64
CA PRO A 110 8.07 -30.76 21.25
C PRO A 110 8.72 -29.43 20.91
N SER A 111 10.03 -29.48 20.63
CA SER A 111 10.83 -28.28 20.48
C SER A 111 10.19 -27.32 19.47
N CYS A 112 10.16 -26.03 19.79
CA CYS A 112 9.75 -24.94 18.89
C CYS A 112 10.34 -25.08 17.47
N PHE A 113 11.52 -25.70 17.35
CA PHE A 113 12.19 -26.02 16.08
C PHE A 113 11.49 -27.09 15.24
N GLN A 114 10.83 -28.07 15.85
CA GLN A 114 10.11 -29.13 15.14
C GLN A 114 8.80 -28.57 14.54
N GLN A 115 8.12 -27.71 15.28
CA GLN A 115 6.94 -26.96 14.82
C GLN A 115 7.30 -25.96 13.70
N LEU A 116 8.47 -25.33 13.77
CA LEU A 116 8.97 -24.43 12.70
C LEU A 116 9.27 -25.15 11.38
N ARG A 117 9.60 -26.45 11.42
CA ARG A 117 9.91 -27.25 10.23
C ARG A 117 8.65 -27.70 9.47
N VAL A 118 7.51 -27.72 10.13
CA VAL A 118 6.20 -28.04 9.55
C VAL A 118 5.63 -26.85 8.76
N ILE A 119 5.89 -25.62 9.21
CA ILE A 119 5.44 -24.36 8.58
C ILE A 119 5.74 -24.32 7.07
N PRO A 120 6.99 -24.48 6.57
CA PRO A 120 7.26 -24.38 5.13
C PRO A 120 6.58 -25.48 4.32
N LYS A 121 6.36 -26.68 4.88
CA LYS A 121 5.61 -27.76 4.20
C LYS A 121 4.13 -27.38 4.05
N VAL A 122 3.51 -26.87 5.11
CA VAL A 122 2.11 -26.41 5.08
C VAL A 122 1.95 -25.18 4.18
N THR A 123 2.88 -24.22 4.22
CA THR A 123 2.88 -23.08 3.29
C THR A 123 2.96 -23.55 1.84
N LYS A 124 3.85 -24.50 1.54
CA LYS A 124 4.00 -25.05 0.19
C LYS A 124 2.73 -25.76 -0.27
N HIS A 125 2.09 -26.54 0.60
CA HIS A 125 0.83 -27.20 0.28
C HIS A 125 -0.27 -26.17 -0.01
N LEU A 126 -0.38 -25.14 0.82
CA LEU A 126 -1.37 -24.07 0.66
C LEU A 126 -1.14 -23.26 -0.63
N LEU A 127 0.11 -22.93 -0.96
CA LEU A 127 0.48 -22.23 -2.20
C LEU A 127 0.46 -23.13 -3.45
N SER A 128 0.39 -24.45 -3.28
CA SER A 128 0.17 -25.37 -4.41
C SER A 128 -1.27 -25.31 -4.91
N ASN A 129 -2.20 -24.76 -4.12
CA ASN A 129 -3.58 -24.55 -4.56
C ASN A 129 -3.65 -23.35 -5.52
N PRO A 130 -3.99 -23.56 -6.81
CA PRO A 130 -3.93 -22.50 -7.82
C PRO A 130 -4.91 -21.37 -7.54
N VAL A 131 -6.06 -21.65 -6.93
CA VAL A 131 -7.07 -20.63 -6.57
C VAL A 131 -6.53 -19.71 -5.47
N PHE A 132 -5.92 -20.30 -4.45
CA PHE A 132 -5.33 -19.57 -3.32
C PHE A 132 -4.15 -18.70 -3.75
N THR A 133 -3.26 -19.25 -4.57
CA THR A 133 -2.08 -18.51 -5.05
C THR A 133 -2.45 -17.38 -5.99
N CYS A 134 -3.38 -17.60 -6.94
CA CYS A 134 -3.84 -16.55 -7.83
C CYS A 134 -4.48 -15.39 -7.07
N ILE A 135 -5.32 -15.68 -6.06
CA ILE A 135 -5.99 -14.60 -5.31
C ILE A 135 -5.01 -13.82 -4.43
N ILE A 136 -4.02 -14.47 -3.81
CA ILE A 136 -2.99 -13.76 -3.05
C ILE A 136 -2.14 -12.90 -3.98
N LEU A 137 -1.71 -13.43 -5.12
CA LEU A 137 -0.93 -12.65 -6.08
C LEU A 137 -1.74 -11.45 -6.61
N ALA A 138 -3.04 -11.63 -6.88
CA ALA A 138 -3.92 -10.53 -7.27
C ALA A 138 -4.00 -9.45 -6.18
N ALA A 139 -4.17 -9.87 -4.91
CA ALA A 139 -4.17 -8.95 -3.77
C ALA A 139 -2.81 -8.26 -3.59
N CYS A 140 -1.69 -8.95 -3.85
CA CYS A 140 -0.35 -8.36 -3.85
C CYS A 140 -0.21 -7.28 -4.92
N MET A 141 -0.71 -7.51 -6.14
CA MET A 141 -0.66 -6.52 -7.22
C MET A 141 -1.54 -5.30 -6.93
N GLU A 142 -2.73 -5.48 -6.36
CA GLU A 142 -3.59 -4.38 -5.92
C GLU A 142 -2.92 -3.54 -4.82
N ILE A 143 -2.36 -4.21 -3.79
CA ILE A 143 -1.62 -3.53 -2.71
C ILE A 143 -0.35 -2.87 -3.25
N ALA A 144 0.33 -3.46 -4.22
CA ALA A 144 1.51 -2.89 -4.86
C ALA A 144 1.23 -1.54 -5.52
N VAL A 145 0.09 -1.42 -6.19
CA VAL A 145 -0.36 -0.14 -6.77
C VAL A 145 -0.59 0.88 -5.67
N VAL A 146 -1.32 0.50 -4.61
CA VAL A 146 -1.61 1.40 -3.48
C VAL A 146 -0.33 1.84 -2.77
N ALA A 147 0.60 0.93 -2.50
CA ALA A 147 1.87 1.22 -1.83
C ALA A 147 2.78 2.10 -2.69
N GLY A 148 2.95 1.78 -3.98
CA GLY A 148 3.73 2.58 -4.91
C GLY A 148 3.15 3.98 -5.09
N PHE A 149 1.83 4.10 -5.23
CA PHE A 149 1.18 5.41 -5.30
C PHE A 149 1.32 6.17 -3.99
N ALA A 150 1.00 5.57 -2.86
CA ALA A 150 1.03 6.26 -1.57
C ALA A 150 2.44 6.81 -1.22
N ALA A 151 3.50 6.10 -1.61
CA ALA A 151 4.88 6.51 -1.33
C ALA A 151 5.30 7.80 -2.05
N PHE A 152 4.86 8.01 -3.29
CA PHE A 152 5.32 9.13 -4.13
C PHE A 152 4.23 10.09 -4.56
N LEU A 153 2.97 9.86 -4.20
CA LEU A 153 1.86 10.72 -4.62
C LEU A 153 1.99 12.15 -4.08
N GLY A 154 2.53 12.34 -2.87
CA GLY A 154 2.84 13.68 -2.34
C GLY A 154 3.83 14.42 -3.26
N LYS A 155 4.95 13.78 -3.58
CA LYS A 155 5.96 14.32 -4.52
C LYS A 155 5.42 14.51 -5.93
N TYR A 156 4.55 13.62 -6.41
CA TYR A 156 3.86 13.78 -7.68
C TYR A 156 2.99 15.03 -7.69
N LEU A 157 2.22 15.30 -6.62
CA LEU A 157 1.41 16.50 -6.49
C LEU A 157 2.26 17.78 -6.43
N GLU A 158 3.38 17.74 -5.70
CA GLU A 158 4.36 18.84 -5.66
C GLU A 158 4.90 19.16 -7.05
N GLN A 159 5.32 18.15 -7.82
CA GLN A 159 5.97 18.36 -9.12
C GLN A 159 4.97 18.70 -10.23
N GLN A 160 3.82 18.01 -10.28
CA GLN A 160 2.85 18.15 -11.36
C GLN A 160 1.97 19.41 -11.22
N PHE A 161 1.60 19.77 -9.98
CA PHE A 161 0.68 20.87 -9.71
C PHE A 161 1.32 22.03 -8.94
N ASN A 162 2.64 21.99 -8.72
CA ASN A 162 3.41 23.03 -8.04
C ASN A 162 2.88 23.36 -6.64
N LEU A 163 2.45 22.33 -5.91
CA LEU A 163 1.97 22.46 -4.53
C LEU A 163 3.12 22.43 -3.53
N THR A 164 2.94 23.07 -2.38
CA THR A 164 3.86 22.94 -1.25
C THR A 164 3.79 21.53 -0.66
N THR A 165 4.90 21.05 -0.09
CA THR A 165 4.96 19.72 0.54
C THR A 165 3.91 19.54 1.65
N SER A 166 3.63 20.60 2.41
CA SER A 166 2.61 20.58 3.47
C SER A 166 1.20 20.42 2.90
N SER A 167 0.85 21.21 1.88
CA SER A 167 -0.48 21.17 1.25
C SER A 167 -0.73 19.85 0.51
N ALA A 168 0.25 19.34 -0.23
CA ALA A 168 0.16 18.05 -0.94
C ALA A 168 -0.10 16.89 0.03
N ASN A 169 0.68 16.80 1.13
CA ASN A 169 0.51 15.74 2.12
C ASN A 169 -0.80 15.88 2.92
N GLN A 170 -1.23 17.11 3.23
CA GLN A 170 -2.50 17.36 3.91
C GLN A 170 -3.69 16.93 3.03
N LEU A 171 -3.66 17.24 1.74
CA LEU A 171 -4.69 16.82 0.78
C LEU A 171 -4.75 15.30 0.66
N LEU A 172 -3.61 14.63 0.61
CA LEU A 172 -3.53 13.17 0.58
C LEU A 172 -4.20 12.55 1.83
N GLY A 173 -3.84 13.04 3.01
CA GLY A 173 -4.38 12.54 4.27
C GLY A 173 -5.89 12.80 4.44
N MET A 174 -6.38 13.96 4.01
CA MET A 174 -7.78 14.37 4.16
C MET A 174 -8.73 13.82 3.10
N THR A 175 -8.25 13.54 1.89
CA THR A 175 -9.13 13.14 0.78
C THR A 175 -8.99 11.66 0.43
N ALA A 176 -7.78 11.19 0.12
CA ALA A 176 -7.60 9.82 -0.38
C ALA A 176 -7.95 8.76 0.66
N ILE A 177 -7.59 8.98 1.93
CA ILE A 177 -7.78 7.99 3.00
C ILE A 177 -9.26 7.85 3.38
N PRO A 178 -10.02 8.93 3.64
CA PRO A 178 -11.45 8.79 3.90
C PRO A 178 -12.21 8.17 2.72
N CYS A 179 -11.85 8.51 1.48
CA CYS A 179 -12.43 7.87 0.29
C CYS A 179 -12.14 6.36 0.24
N ALA A 180 -10.92 5.93 0.58
CA ALA A 180 -10.59 4.51 0.69
C ALA A 180 -11.40 3.81 1.79
N CYS A 181 -11.54 4.43 2.97
CA CYS A 181 -12.38 3.91 4.07
C CYS A 181 -13.83 3.70 3.64
N LEU A 182 -14.40 4.71 2.97
CA LEU A 182 -15.76 4.65 2.42
C LEU A 182 -15.87 3.53 1.37
N GLY A 183 -14.86 3.37 0.51
CA GLY A 183 -14.79 2.29 -0.47
C GLY A 183 -14.82 0.90 0.15
N ILE A 184 -14.01 0.65 1.19
CA ILE A 184 -13.99 -0.64 1.90
C ILE A 184 -15.34 -0.90 2.57
N PHE A 185 -15.91 0.11 3.22
CA PHE A 185 -17.21 0.01 3.86
C PHE A 185 -18.33 -0.31 2.85
N LEU A 186 -18.37 0.41 1.73
CA LEU A 186 -19.31 0.18 0.63
C LEU A 186 -19.11 -1.21 0.00
N GLY A 187 -17.85 -1.65 -0.16
CA GLY A 187 -17.51 -2.99 -0.63
C GLY A 187 -18.10 -4.07 0.27
N GLY A 188 -17.91 -3.95 1.58
CA GLY A 188 -18.51 -4.86 2.57
C GLY A 188 -20.04 -4.81 2.61
N LEU A 189 -20.61 -3.61 2.52
CA LEU A 189 -22.07 -3.41 2.47
C LEU A 189 -22.66 -4.08 1.22
N LEU A 190 -22.00 -3.96 0.07
CA LEU A 190 -22.47 -4.56 -1.18
C LEU A 190 -22.43 -6.09 -1.11
N VAL A 191 -21.34 -6.66 -0.58
CA VAL A 191 -21.24 -8.12 -0.38
C VAL A 191 -22.32 -8.63 0.58
N LYS A 192 -22.61 -7.88 1.66
CA LYS A 192 -23.66 -8.24 2.63
C LYS A 192 -25.06 -8.13 2.02
N LYS A 193 -25.38 -7.01 1.36
CA LYS A 193 -26.72 -6.72 0.84
C LYS A 193 -27.10 -7.64 -0.32
N LEU A 194 -26.14 -7.98 -1.18
CA LEU A 194 -26.37 -8.88 -2.32
C LEU A 194 -26.20 -10.36 -1.94
N SER A 195 -25.91 -10.67 -0.66
CA SER A 195 -25.64 -12.01 -0.15
C SER A 195 -24.76 -12.84 -1.11
N LEU A 196 -23.66 -12.23 -1.57
CA LEU A 196 -22.87 -12.80 -2.65
C LEU A 196 -22.23 -14.13 -2.21
N SER A 197 -22.38 -15.15 -3.07
CA SER A 197 -21.59 -16.38 -2.99
C SER A 197 -20.11 -16.10 -3.30
N ALA A 198 -19.21 -17.06 -3.09
CA ALA A 198 -17.80 -16.88 -3.45
C ALA A 198 -17.61 -16.54 -4.94
N LEU A 199 -18.46 -17.10 -5.81
CA LEU A 199 -18.54 -16.75 -7.24
C LEU A 199 -19.00 -15.30 -7.45
N GLY A 200 -20.05 -14.85 -6.75
CA GLY A 200 -20.49 -13.45 -6.84
C GLY A 200 -19.44 -12.45 -6.34
N ALA A 201 -18.70 -12.81 -5.29
CA ALA A 201 -17.65 -11.96 -4.73
C ALA A 201 -16.47 -11.76 -5.71
N ILE A 202 -16.03 -12.81 -6.41
CA ILE A 202 -14.94 -12.68 -7.39
C ILE A 202 -15.41 -11.93 -8.64
N GLN A 203 -16.67 -12.05 -9.06
CA GLN A 203 -17.25 -11.21 -10.12
C GLN A 203 -17.24 -9.73 -9.75
N MET A 204 -17.63 -9.42 -8.51
CA MET A 204 -17.55 -8.07 -7.98
C MET A 204 -16.10 -7.55 -7.97
N ALA A 205 -15.14 -8.36 -7.50
CA ALA A 205 -13.73 -7.98 -7.49
C ALA A 205 -13.19 -7.71 -8.90
N MET A 206 -13.52 -8.56 -9.89
CA MET A 206 -13.16 -8.36 -11.30
C MET A 206 -13.74 -7.06 -11.86
N LEU A 207 -15.03 -6.81 -11.62
CA LEU A 207 -15.71 -5.59 -12.10
C LEU A 207 -15.07 -4.34 -11.51
N VAL A 208 -14.83 -4.34 -10.19
CA VAL A 208 -14.19 -3.22 -9.51
C VAL A 208 -12.76 -3.00 -10.01
N SER A 209 -11.98 -4.06 -10.21
CA SER A 209 -10.61 -3.97 -10.74
C SER A 209 -10.59 -3.42 -12.16
N LEU A 210 -11.54 -3.81 -13.02
CA LEU A 210 -11.70 -3.28 -14.38
C LEU A 210 -12.05 -1.78 -14.36
N VAL A 211 -13.05 -1.38 -13.58
CA VAL A 211 -13.47 0.03 -13.46
C VAL A 211 -12.35 0.88 -12.85
N SER A 212 -11.65 0.35 -11.83
CA SER A 212 -10.49 1.01 -11.25
C SER A 212 -9.39 1.21 -12.28
N THR A 213 -9.06 0.19 -13.09
CA THR A 213 -8.06 0.30 -14.17
C THR A 213 -8.42 1.38 -15.18
N ALA A 214 -9.69 1.43 -15.61
CA ALA A 214 -10.17 2.49 -16.51
C ALA A 214 -10.04 3.89 -15.88
N CYS A 215 -10.28 4.02 -14.57
CA CYS A 215 -10.11 5.27 -13.85
C CYS A 215 -8.63 5.71 -13.79
N TYR A 216 -7.67 4.79 -13.66
CA TYR A 216 -6.24 5.10 -13.73
C TYR A 216 -5.79 5.59 -15.12
N VAL A 217 -6.40 5.09 -16.20
CA VAL A 217 -6.11 5.57 -17.57
C VAL A 217 -6.41 7.07 -17.71
N SER A 218 -7.45 7.58 -17.04
CA SER A 218 -7.78 9.00 -17.03
C SER A 218 -6.63 9.87 -16.49
N PHE A 219 -5.80 9.35 -15.57
CA PHE A 219 -4.65 10.10 -15.04
C PHE A 219 -3.54 10.33 -16.06
N LEU A 220 -3.49 9.60 -17.17
CA LEU A 220 -2.53 9.88 -18.25
C LEU A 220 -2.80 11.24 -18.91
N PHE A 221 -4.05 11.70 -18.90
CA PHE A 221 -4.46 12.97 -19.52
C PHE A 221 -4.56 14.12 -18.51
N LEU A 222 -4.61 13.81 -17.21
CA LEU A 222 -4.78 14.79 -16.14
C LEU A 222 -3.43 15.15 -15.50
N GLY A 223 -2.86 16.28 -15.90
CA GLY A 223 -1.63 16.83 -15.32
C GLY A 223 -1.12 18.02 -16.13
N CYS A 224 -0.15 18.74 -15.56
CA CYS A 224 0.43 19.95 -16.16
C CYS A 224 1.84 19.70 -16.67
N ASP A 225 2.21 20.32 -17.78
CA ASP A 225 3.55 20.20 -18.36
C ASP A 225 4.59 20.99 -17.54
N THR A 226 5.87 20.60 -17.62
CA THR A 226 6.97 21.25 -16.86
C THR A 226 7.15 22.73 -17.22
N GLY A 227 6.69 23.16 -18.39
CA GLY A 227 6.89 24.52 -18.90
C GLY A 227 8.33 24.80 -19.35
N PRO A 228 8.59 25.99 -19.93
CA PRO A 228 9.92 26.37 -20.39
C PRO A 228 10.82 26.73 -19.19
N VAL A 229 12.00 26.09 -19.15
CA VAL A 229 13.03 26.26 -18.11
C VAL A 229 14.35 26.61 -18.79
N ALA A 230 14.89 27.78 -18.46
CA ALA A 230 16.10 28.31 -19.08
C ALA A 230 17.32 27.41 -18.82
N GLY A 231 18.06 27.08 -19.88
CA GLY A 231 19.27 26.26 -19.85
C GLY A 231 19.05 24.75 -19.71
N ILE A 232 17.80 24.30 -19.54
CA ILE A 232 17.44 22.88 -19.38
C ILE A 232 16.45 22.41 -20.44
N THR A 233 15.35 23.14 -20.67
CA THR A 233 14.37 22.79 -21.72
C THR A 233 14.37 23.81 -22.85
N VAL A 234 14.77 25.05 -22.58
CA VAL A 234 14.95 26.11 -23.59
C VAL A 234 16.31 26.79 -23.44
N PRO A 235 17.00 27.17 -24.53
CA PRO A 235 18.29 27.86 -24.44
C PRO A 235 18.13 29.31 -23.92
N TYR A 236 19.22 29.85 -23.35
CA TYR A 236 19.26 31.27 -22.97
C TYR A 236 19.31 32.17 -24.22
N GLY A 237 18.32 33.06 -24.35
CA GLY A 237 18.19 34.02 -25.45
C GLY A 237 17.74 33.40 -26.78
N ASN A 238 17.71 34.21 -27.84
CA ASN A 238 17.14 33.84 -29.14
C ASN A 238 18.06 32.96 -30.02
N LYS A 239 18.98 32.20 -29.43
CA LYS A 239 19.88 31.29 -30.17
C LYS A 239 19.23 29.93 -30.30
N SER A 240 18.68 29.65 -31.48
CA SER A 240 17.93 28.45 -31.85
C SER A 240 18.78 27.18 -32.01
N THR A 241 20.08 27.21 -31.70
CA THR A 241 20.93 26.02 -31.70
C THR A 241 20.81 25.26 -30.37
N ILE A 242 20.05 24.16 -30.40
CA ILE A 242 19.86 23.18 -29.30
C ILE A 242 21.18 22.60 -28.76
N SER A 243 22.31 22.80 -29.46
CA SER A 243 23.62 22.23 -29.14
C SER A 243 24.31 22.78 -27.88
N SER A 244 23.70 23.69 -27.11
CA SER A 244 24.26 24.08 -25.80
C SER A 244 23.16 24.40 -24.78
N LEU A 245 22.31 23.42 -24.46
CA LEU A 245 21.51 23.47 -23.22
C LEU A 245 22.47 23.39 -22.03
N ALA A 246 22.87 24.56 -21.55
CA ALA A 246 23.69 24.71 -20.36
C ALA A 246 23.00 25.70 -19.42
N PRO A 247 22.93 25.40 -18.11
CA PRO A 247 22.40 26.33 -17.14
C PRO A 247 23.30 27.58 -16.96
N TYR A 248 24.56 27.54 -17.41
CA TYR A 248 25.44 28.70 -17.50
C TYR A 248 25.39 29.37 -18.88
N SER A 249 25.28 30.70 -18.89
CA SER A 249 25.27 31.51 -20.10
C SER A 249 25.97 32.86 -19.87
N ALA A 250 26.16 33.63 -20.95
CA ALA A 250 26.84 34.93 -20.86
C ALA A 250 26.09 35.97 -19.99
N CYS A 251 24.77 35.81 -19.78
CA CYS A 251 24.00 36.75 -18.96
C CYS A 251 24.14 36.49 -17.46
N ASN A 252 24.38 35.23 -17.04
CA ASN A 252 24.50 34.85 -15.63
C ASN A 252 25.95 34.62 -15.16
N SER A 253 26.94 34.77 -16.05
CA SER A 253 28.36 34.58 -15.72
C SER A 253 28.87 35.52 -14.63
N ASN A 254 28.27 36.71 -14.49
CA ASN A 254 28.69 37.72 -13.52
C ASN A 254 28.24 37.39 -12.09
N CYS A 255 27.30 36.47 -11.91
CA CYS A 255 26.71 36.17 -10.60
C CYS A 255 27.33 34.96 -9.88
N LYS A 256 28.26 34.21 -10.52
CA LYS A 256 28.92 33.01 -9.95
C LYS A 256 27.92 32.01 -9.31
N CYS A 257 26.89 31.64 -10.06
CA CYS A 257 25.81 30.81 -9.54
C CYS A 257 26.26 29.41 -9.15
N GLN A 258 25.80 28.95 -7.99
CA GLN A 258 25.99 27.58 -7.50
C GLN A 258 24.79 26.71 -7.88
N MET A 259 25.06 25.45 -8.21
CA MET A 259 24.03 24.42 -8.50
C MET A 259 23.44 23.78 -7.23
N ASP A 260 23.94 24.20 -6.05
CA ASP A 260 23.64 23.57 -4.78
C ASP A 260 22.28 23.99 -4.19
N SER A 261 21.64 25.01 -4.77
CA SER A 261 20.32 25.48 -4.32
C SER A 261 19.38 25.69 -5.49
N PHE A 262 18.21 25.02 -5.44
CA PHE A 262 17.14 25.16 -6.42
C PHE A 262 16.02 26.02 -5.81
N THR A 263 15.93 27.27 -6.24
CA THR A 263 14.94 28.26 -5.77
C THR A 263 14.29 28.90 -6.99
N PRO A 264 13.38 28.16 -7.67
CA PRO A 264 12.90 28.57 -8.99
C PRO A 264 12.22 29.92 -8.94
N VAL A 265 12.43 30.72 -9.99
CA VAL A 265 11.78 32.02 -10.18
C VAL A 265 11.17 32.10 -11.57
N CYS A 266 10.02 32.74 -11.68
CA CYS A 266 9.33 33.01 -12.94
C CYS A 266 9.69 34.41 -13.44
N GLY A 267 10.23 34.50 -14.66
CA GLY A 267 10.47 35.78 -15.31
C GLY A 267 9.20 36.36 -15.94
N THR A 268 9.19 37.68 -16.17
CA THR A 268 8.11 38.35 -16.93
C THR A 268 8.01 37.89 -18.38
N ASP A 269 9.03 37.17 -18.88
CA ASP A 269 9.05 36.47 -20.17
C ASP A 269 8.30 35.12 -20.16
N GLY A 270 7.77 34.70 -19.00
CA GLY A 270 7.07 33.43 -18.84
C GLY A 270 7.99 32.20 -18.79
N ILE A 271 9.30 32.41 -18.62
CA ILE A 271 10.30 31.34 -18.52
C ILE A 271 10.69 31.15 -17.05
N THR A 272 10.79 29.90 -16.63
CA THR A 272 11.27 29.56 -15.27
C THR A 272 12.80 29.47 -15.27
N TYR A 273 13.43 30.09 -14.28
CA TYR A 273 14.88 30.05 -14.06
C TYR A 273 15.17 29.25 -12.79
N LEU A 274 16.29 28.52 -12.73
CA LEU A 274 16.65 27.68 -11.58
C LEU A 274 16.79 28.47 -10.26
N SER A 275 17.23 29.72 -10.37
CA SER A 275 17.27 30.69 -9.27
C SER A 275 17.32 32.12 -9.80
N ALA A 276 17.14 33.10 -8.92
CA ALA A 276 17.35 34.51 -9.25
C ALA A 276 18.77 34.79 -9.79
N CYS A 277 19.78 34.03 -9.35
CA CYS A 277 21.13 34.12 -9.88
C CYS A 277 21.19 33.66 -11.34
N PHE A 278 20.54 32.53 -11.66
CA PHE A 278 20.48 32.00 -13.03
C PHE A 278 19.65 32.88 -13.98
N ALA A 279 18.80 33.75 -13.44
CA ALA A 279 18.13 34.83 -14.17
C ALA A 279 19.00 36.10 -14.33
N GLY A 280 20.19 36.14 -13.72
CA GLY A 280 21.11 37.27 -13.79
C GLY A 280 20.69 38.48 -12.94
N CYS A 281 19.88 38.27 -11.91
CA CYS A 281 19.44 39.35 -11.02
C CYS A 281 20.59 39.76 -10.08
N THR A 282 20.91 41.05 -10.04
CA THR A 282 21.93 41.61 -9.13
C THR A 282 21.35 42.23 -7.87
N ASN A 283 20.05 42.58 -7.87
CA ASN A 283 19.40 43.25 -6.76
C ASN A 283 18.68 42.25 -5.84
N MET A 284 18.68 42.51 -4.53
CA MET A 284 17.91 41.73 -3.55
C MET A 284 16.39 41.79 -3.77
N ASN A 285 15.90 42.86 -4.42
CA ASN A 285 14.48 43.05 -4.72
C ASN A 285 13.99 42.25 -5.94
N LEU A 286 14.73 41.24 -6.41
CA LEU A 286 14.36 40.40 -7.56
C LEU A 286 14.10 41.20 -8.86
N THR A 287 14.84 42.30 -9.02
CA THR A 287 14.76 43.21 -10.19
C THR A 287 16.12 43.36 -10.88
N GLY A 288 16.11 43.83 -12.13
CA GLY A 288 17.33 44.12 -12.89
C GLY A 288 18.03 42.86 -13.41
N CYS A 289 17.23 41.88 -13.83
CA CYS A 289 17.71 40.57 -14.24
C CYS A 289 18.16 40.58 -15.71
N THR A 290 19.45 40.31 -15.97
CA THR A 290 20.08 40.46 -17.30
C THR A 290 19.71 39.36 -18.30
N CYS A 291 19.19 38.21 -17.84
CA CYS A 291 18.87 37.09 -18.72
C CYS A 291 17.48 37.18 -19.37
N LEU A 292 16.64 38.13 -18.95
CA LEU A 292 15.30 38.32 -19.50
C LEU A 292 15.41 39.08 -20.82
N THR A 293 15.44 38.36 -21.93
CA THR A 293 15.67 38.94 -23.27
C THR A 293 14.45 39.61 -23.89
N LEU A 294 13.25 39.33 -23.39
CA LEU A 294 11.97 39.87 -23.89
C LEU A 294 11.45 41.10 -23.11
N ALA A 295 12.05 41.42 -21.95
CA ALA A 295 11.66 42.56 -21.12
C ALA A 295 12.72 43.68 -21.23
N PRO A 296 12.32 44.96 -21.41
CA PRO A 296 13.26 46.07 -21.33
C PRO A 296 13.89 46.13 -19.93
N ALA A 297 15.14 46.58 -19.85
CA ALA A 297 16.01 46.50 -18.66
C ALA A 297 15.45 47.14 -17.36
N GLY A 298 14.35 47.91 -17.43
CA GLY A 298 13.64 48.48 -16.29
C GLY A 298 12.47 47.66 -15.74
N ASP A 299 11.88 46.75 -16.52
CA ASP A 299 10.72 45.90 -16.16
C ASP A 299 11.08 44.42 -15.98
N ALA A 300 12.37 44.10 -16.07
CA ALA A 300 12.90 42.75 -15.84
C ALA A 300 12.85 42.39 -14.35
N THR A 301 11.68 41.91 -13.92
CA THR A 301 11.41 41.40 -12.58
C THR A 301 11.16 39.90 -12.61
N VAL A 302 11.46 39.23 -11.51
CA VAL A 302 11.18 37.81 -11.34
C VAL A 302 10.35 37.58 -10.09
N VAL A 303 9.44 36.61 -10.13
CA VAL A 303 8.58 36.23 -9.01
C VAL A 303 9.03 34.86 -8.47
N PRO A 304 9.07 34.64 -7.15
CA PRO A 304 9.37 33.33 -6.59
C PRO A 304 8.37 32.25 -7.05
N GLY A 305 8.88 31.06 -7.38
CA GLY A 305 8.08 29.92 -7.85
C GLY A 305 8.22 29.66 -9.34
N LYS A 306 7.71 28.50 -9.79
CA LYS A 306 7.61 28.14 -11.21
C LYS A 306 6.55 29.00 -11.91
N CYS A 307 6.73 29.26 -13.20
CA CYS A 307 5.71 29.99 -13.96
C CYS A 307 4.38 29.24 -14.03
N PRO A 308 3.23 29.95 -13.91
CA PRO A 308 1.92 29.32 -13.97
C PRO A 308 1.65 28.78 -15.38
N SER A 309 1.19 27.53 -15.45
CA SER A 309 0.73 26.92 -16.70
C SER A 309 -0.79 27.12 -16.87
N PRO A 310 -1.26 27.57 -18.06
CA PRO A 310 -2.68 27.80 -18.29
C PRO A 310 -3.49 26.51 -18.14
N GLY A 311 -4.62 26.57 -17.41
CA GLY A 311 -5.50 25.42 -17.18
C GLY A 311 -5.02 24.43 -16.11
N CYS A 312 -3.86 24.64 -15.48
CA CYS A 312 -3.32 23.69 -14.50
C CYS A 312 -4.18 23.58 -13.22
N GLN A 313 -4.80 24.68 -12.78
CA GLN A 313 -5.65 24.68 -11.60
C GLN A 313 -6.97 23.88 -11.81
N GLU A 314 -7.54 23.93 -13.01
CA GLU A 314 -8.71 23.11 -13.37
C GLU A 314 -8.34 21.64 -13.50
N ALA A 315 -7.18 21.34 -14.12
CA ALA A 315 -6.65 19.99 -14.21
C ALA A 315 -6.38 19.39 -12.82
N PHE A 316 -5.87 20.20 -11.88
CA PHE A 316 -5.66 19.81 -10.48
C PHE A 316 -6.97 19.44 -9.78
N LEU A 317 -7.99 20.29 -9.86
CA LEU A 317 -9.29 20.00 -9.23
C LEU A 317 -9.93 18.74 -9.81
N THR A 318 -9.84 18.59 -11.13
CA THR A 318 -10.33 17.38 -11.83
C THR A 318 -9.58 16.14 -11.38
N PHE A 319 -8.25 16.21 -11.28
CA PHE A 319 -7.40 15.13 -10.78
C PHE A 319 -7.79 14.73 -9.36
N LEU A 320 -8.00 15.69 -8.46
CA LEU A 320 -8.41 15.44 -7.07
C LEU A 320 -9.75 14.68 -7.01
N CYS A 321 -10.76 15.14 -7.76
CA CYS A 321 -12.06 14.47 -7.82
C CYS A 321 -11.96 13.04 -8.36
N VAL A 322 -11.23 12.85 -9.46
CA VAL A 322 -11.05 11.52 -10.07
C VAL A 322 -10.26 10.61 -9.13
N MET A 323 -9.23 11.10 -8.44
CA MET A 323 -8.49 10.36 -7.42
C MET A 323 -9.38 9.88 -6.28
N CYS A 324 -10.29 10.73 -5.77
CA CYS A 324 -11.24 10.33 -4.73
C CYS A 324 -12.14 9.18 -5.20
N VAL A 325 -12.71 9.29 -6.41
CA VAL A 325 -13.57 8.25 -7.00
C VAL A 325 -12.78 6.96 -7.26
N CYS A 326 -11.60 7.06 -7.86
CA CYS A 326 -10.68 5.94 -8.09
C CYS A 326 -10.31 5.23 -6.78
N SER A 327 -9.96 5.98 -5.74
CA SER A 327 -9.60 5.45 -4.41
C SER A 327 -10.77 4.69 -3.79
N MET A 328 -11.97 5.29 -3.83
CA MET A 328 -13.18 4.64 -3.34
C MET A 328 -13.49 3.35 -4.09
N ILE A 329 -13.51 3.39 -5.43
CA ILE A 329 -13.78 2.20 -6.26
C ILE A 329 -12.72 1.13 -6.00
N GLY A 330 -11.43 1.46 -6.10
CA GLY A 330 -10.35 0.50 -5.90
C GLY A 330 -10.42 -0.20 -4.54
N ALA A 331 -10.76 0.54 -3.48
CA ALA A 331 -10.84 -0.01 -2.14
C ALA A 331 -12.06 -0.95 -1.93
N MET A 332 -13.10 -0.86 -2.77
CA MET A 332 -14.23 -1.79 -2.74
C MET A 332 -13.84 -3.25 -3.04
N ALA A 333 -12.72 -3.49 -3.75
CA ALA A 333 -12.24 -4.84 -4.07
C ALA A 333 -11.57 -5.54 -2.88
N GLN A 334 -11.19 -4.82 -1.82
CA GLN A 334 -10.45 -5.40 -0.70
C GLN A 334 -11.30 -6.40 0.09
N THR A 335 -12.55 -6.05 0.40
CA THR A 335 -13.48 -6.91 1.14
C THR A 335 -13.82 -8.21 0.42
N PRO A 336 -14.27 -8.22 -0.85
CA PRO A 336 -14.56 -9.47 -1.55
C PRO A 336 -13.32 -10.36 -1.67
N SER A 337 -12.12 -9.79 -1.88
CA SER A 337 -10.87 -10.55 -1.97
C SER A 337 -10.56 -11.35 -0.69
N VAL A 338 -10.71 -10.71 0.48
CA VAL A 338 -10.53 -11.39 1.77
C VAL A 338 -11.61 -12.44 2.03
N ILE A 339 -12.87 -12.15 1.68
CA ILE A 339 -13.99 -13.09 1.86
C ILE A 339 -13.80 -14.36 1.02
N ILE A 340 -13.34 -14.22 -0.23
CA ILE A 340 -13.07 -15.37 -1.10
C ILE A 340 -11.97 -16.22 -0.48
N LEU A 341 -10.86 -15.61 -0.04
CA LEU A 341 -9.76 -16.33 0.60
C LEU A 341 -10.23 -17.16 1.80
N ILE A 342 -11.01 -16.55 2.70
CA ILE A 342 -11.55 -17.23 3.89
C ILE A 342 -12.51 -18.38 3.50
N ARG A 343 -13.29 -18.23 2.43
CA ARG A 343 -14.23 -19.27 1.97
C ARG A 343 -13.56 -20.40 1.17
N THR A 344 -12.38 -20.17 0.62
CA THR A 344 -11.64 -21.17 -0.17
C THR A 344 -10.72 -22.08 0.66
N VAL A 345 -10.51 -21.74 1.93
CA VAL A 345 -9.60 -22.45 2.84
C VAL A 345 -10.41 -23.17 3.92
N SER A 346 -9.98 -24.38 4.30
CA SER A 346 -10.57 -25.16 5.38
C SER A 346 -10.59 -24.36 6.70
N PRO A 347 -11.58 -24.58 7.59
CA PRO A 347 -11.73 -23.81 8.82
C PRO A 347 -10.47 -23.82 9.72
N GLU A 348 -9.76 -24.95 9.78
CA GLU A 348 -8.55 -25.11 10.60
C GLU A 348 -7.36 -24.28 10.09
N LEU A 349 -7.28 -24.03 8.77
CA LEU A 349 -6.15 -23.33 8.15
C LEU A 349 -6.40 -21.83 7.92
N LYS A 350 -7.56 -21.28 8.29
CA LYS A 350 -7.93 -19.88 8.01
C LYS A 350 -6.96 -18.87 8.62
N SER A 351 -6.63 -19.02 9.90
CA SER A 351 -5.71 -18.12 10.62
C SER A 351 -4.31 -18.16 10.01
N TYR A 352 -3.85 -19.36 9.66
CA TYR A 352 -2.57 -19.56 8.99
C TYR A 352 -2.54 -18.95 7.59
N ALA A 353 -3.59 -19.16 6.79
CA ALA A 353 -3.75 -18.61 5.45
C ALA A 353 -3.77 -17.08 5.43
N LEU A 354 -4.45 -16.46 6.41
CA LEU A 354 -4.41 -15.00 6.61
C LEU A 354 -2.99 -14.53 6.98
N GLY A 355 -2.27 -15.28 7.80
CA GLY A 355 -0.86 -15.01 8.11
C GLY A 355 0.02 -15.02 6.85
N VAL A 356 -0.11 -16.05 6.02
CA VAL A 356 0.61 -16.17 4.73
C VAL A 356 0.23 -15.02 3.77
N LEU A 357 -1.05 -14.67 3.69
CA LEU A 357 -1.51 -13.50 2.91
C LEU A 357 -0.78 -12.23 3.38
N PHE A 358 -0.81 -11.89 4.67
CA PHE A 358 -0.17 -10.66 5.16
C PHE A 358 1.35 -10.65 4.98
N LEU A 359 2.00 -11.81 5.13
CA LEU A 359 3.43 -11.95 4.84
C LEU A 359 3.73 -11.61 3.38
N LEU A 360 3.01 -12.22 2.44
CA LEU A 360 3.21 -12.00 1.01
C LEU A 360 2.81 -10.59 0.57
N LEU A 361 1.75 -10.01 1.16
CA LEU A 361 1.38 -8.62 0.93
C LEU A 361 2.52 -7.68 1.32
N ARG A 362 3.20 -7.91 2.46
CA ARG A 362 4.35 -7.09 2.87
C ARG A 362 5.57 -7.31 1.97
N LEU A 363 5.91 -8.57 1.70
CA LEU A 363 7.10 -8.91 0.93
C LEU A 363 7.01 -8.50 -0.54
N LEU A 364 5.88 -8.74 -1.19
CA LEU A 364 5.70 -8.49 -2.63
C LEU A 364 4.94 -7.20 -2.91
N GLY A 365 3.98 -6.85 -2.06
CA GLY A 365 3.11 -5.68 -2.24
C GLY A 365 3.66 -4.37 -1.66
N PHE A 366 4.55 -4.40 -0.65
CA PHE A 366 5.07 -3.16 -0.04
C PHE A 366 6.54 -2.88 -0.35
N ILE A 367 7.39 -3.90 -0.51
CA ILE A 367 8.84 -3.70 -0.64
C ILE A 367 9.25 -3.36 -2.10
N PRO A 368 9.01 -4.23 -3.12
CA PRO A 368 9.37 -3.92 -4.50
C PRO A 368 8.69 -2.67 -5.09
N PRO A 369 7.38 -2.42 -4.87
CA PRO A 369 6.69 -1.38 -5.64
C PRO A 369 7.23 0.03 -5.41
N PRO A 370 7.44 0.53 -4.19
CA PRO A 370 8.06 1.85 -4.00
C PRO A 370 9.46 1.95 -4.63
N LEU A 371 10.24 0.87 -4.66
CA LEU A 371 11.55 0.88 -5.35
C LEU A 371 11.40 1.04 -6.87
N ILE A 372 10.46 0.30 -7.47
CA ILE A 372 10.18 0.38 -8.92
C ILE A 372 9.64 1.76 -9.29
N PHE A 373 8.68 2.28 -8.52
CA PHE A 373 8.13 3.61 -8.72
C PHE A 373 9.19 4.70 -8.54
N GLY A 374 10.02 4.61 -7.49
CA GLY A 374 11.11 5.55 -7.25
C GLY A 374 12.14 5.55 -8.38
N ALA A 375 12.59 4.38 -8.83
CA ALA A 375 13.51 4.26 -9.96
C ALA A 375 12.91 4.82 -11.26
N GLY A 376 11.61 4.59 -11.49
CA GLY A 376 10.88 5.18 -12.62
C GLY A 376 10.85 6.71 -12.55
N ILE A 377 10.61 7.28 -11.37
CA ILE A 377 10.60 8.73 -11.16
C ILE A 377 11.99 9.34 -11.39
N ASP A 378 13.02 8.76 -10.78
CA ASP A 378 14.39 9.27 -10.88
C ASP A 378 14.94 9.21 -12.32
N SER A 379 14.45 8.27 -13.14
CA SER A 379 14.78 8.22 -14.58
C SER A 379 14.28 9.42 -15.39
N THR A 380 13.32 10.19 -14.86
CA THR A 380 12.75 11.40 -15.49
C THR A 380 13.42 12.69 -15.05
N CYS A 381 14.51 12.59 -14.30
CA CYS A 381 15.22 13.75 -13.80
C CYS A 381 15.86 14.56 -14.93
N LEU A 382 15.52 15.85 -15.02
CA LEU A 382 16.15 16.81 -15.92
C LEU A 382 17.33 17.52 -15.26
N PHE A 383 17.28 17.74 -13.94
CA PHE A 383 18.34 18.43 -13.21
C PHE A 383 18.55 17.86 -11.81
N TRP A 384 19.78 17.41 -11.55
CA TRP A 384 20.25 16.91 -10.27
C TRP A 384 20.87 18.04 -9.46
N SER A 385 20.47 18.19 -8.20
CA SER A 385 21.19 19.09 -7.31
C SER A 385 22.54 18.49 -6.92
N THR A 386 23.52 19.35 -6.69
CA THR A 386 24.82 18.94 -6.14
C THR A 386 24.91 19.37 -4.69
N PHE A 387 25.46 18.52 -3.83
CA PHE A 387 25.76 18.90 -2.45
C PHE A 387 27.20 18.52 -2.16
N CYS A 388 28.04 19.49 -1.85
CA CYS A 388 29.48 19.28 -1.62
C CYS A 388 30.20 18.56 -2.78
N GLY A 389 29.77 18.77 -4.03
CA GLY A 389 30.37 18.16 -5.22
C GLY A 389 29.86 16.74 -5.55
N GLU A 390 29.03 16.15 -4.69
CA GLU A 390 28.38 14.87 -4.93
C GLU A 390 26.96 15.05 -5.48
N GLN A 391 26.48 14.07 -6.24
CA GLN A 391 25.13 14.08 -6.81
C GLN A 391 24.09 13.88 -5.70
N GLY A 392 23.20 14.87 -5.53
CA GLY A 392 22.12 14.89 -4.55
C GLY A 392 20.78 14.43 -5.12
N ALA A 393 19.68 14.97 -4.56
CA ALA A 393 18.33 14.67 -5.02
C ALA A 393 18.04 15.36 -6.37
N CYS A 394 17.18 14.74 -7.18
CA CYS A 394 16.70 15.40 -8.38
C CYS A 394 15.79 16.59 -8.01
N ALA A 395 16.09 17.77 -8.54
CA ALA A 395 15.39 19.01 -8.23
C ALA A 395 14.36 19.40 -9.32
N LEU A 396 14.55 18.95 -10.57
CA LEU A 396 13.59 19.18 -11.66
C LEU A 396 13.36 17.90 -12.46
N TYR A 397 12.09 17.57 -12.66
CA TYR A 397 11.64 16.40 -13.41
C TYR A 397 10.91 16.81 -14.70
N ASP A 398 10.92 15.93 -15.69
CA ASP A 398 10.01 16.01 -16.84
C ASP A 398 8.63 15.49 -16.41
N ASN A 399 7.68 16.41 -16.21
CA ASN A 399 6.34 16.12 -15.73
C ASN A 399 5.53 15.25 -16.71
N VAL A 400 5.84 15.32 -18.01
CA VAL A 400 5.12 14.53 -19.03
C VAL A 400 5.55 13.08 -18.90
N VAL A 401 6.87 12.82 -18.99
CA VAL A 401 7.42 11.47 -18.90
C VAL A 401 7.16 10.88 -17.51
N TYR A 402 7.28 11.69 -16.45
CA TYR A 402 6.95 11.29 -15.08
C TYR A 402 5.52 10.77 -15.03
N ARG A 403 4.52 11.55 -15.45
CA ARG A 403 3.11 11.14 -15.43
C ARG A 403 2.88 9.83 -16.18
N TYR A 404 3.43 9.68 -17.39
CA TYR A 404 3.27 8.47 -18.18
C TYR A 404 3.90 7.24 -17.50
N LEU A 405 5.13 7.33 -16.99
CA LEU A 405 5.79 6.22 -16.30
C LEU A 405 5.06 5.86 -15.00
N TYR A 406 4.75 6.85 -14.18
CA TYR A 406 4.09 6.67 -12.89
C TYR A 406 2.73 5.98 -13.02
N VAL A 407 1.90 6.44 -13.95
CA VAL A 407 0.55 5.89 -14.16
C VAL A 407 0.60 4.57 -14.94
N SER A 408 1.52 4.39 -15.90
CA SER A 408 1.63 3.14 -16.66
C SER A 408 2.09 1.94 -15.82
N ILE A 409 2.99 2.15 -14.85
CA ILE A 409 3.36 1.11 -13.88
C ILE A 409 2.12 0.66 -13.10
N ALA A 410 1.28 1.60 -12.65
CA ALA A 410 0.00 1.31 -12.00
C ALA A 410 -0.93 0.48 -12.89
N ILE A 411 -1.14 0.92 -14.13
CA ILE A 411 -2.03 0.25 -15.09
C ILE A 411 -1.55 -1.19 -15.36
N THR A 412 -0.24 -1.39 -15.48
CA THR A 412 0.36 -2.71 -15.72
C THR A 412 0.10 -3.64 -14.54
N LEU A 413 0.34 -3.18 -13.30
CA LEU A 413 0.07 -3.96 -12.09
C LEU A 413 -1.43 -4.26 -11.91
N LYS A 414 -2.31 -3.27 -12.17
CA LYS A 414 -3.77 -3.45 -12.16
C LYS A 414 -4.25 -4.45 -13.21
N SER A 415 -3.70 -4.38 -14.41
CA SER A 415 -4.03 -5.32 -15.50
C SER A 415 -3.61 -6.74 -15.13
N LEU A 416 -2.43 -6.92 -14.52
CA LEU A 416 -1.99 -8.20 -14.00
C LEU A 416 -2.92 -8.71 -12.88
N ALA A 417 -3.36 -7.85 -11.96
CA ALA A 417 -4.34 -8.20 -10.94
C ALA A 417 -5.67 -8.66 -11.54
N PHE A 418 -6.17 -7.94 -12.56
CA PHE A 418 -7.38 -8.31 -13.29
C PHE A 418 -7.24 -9.69 -13.94
N LEU A 419 -6.13 -9.96 -14.62
CA LEU A 419 -5.85 -11.28 -15.20
C LEU A 419 -5.88 -12.38 -14.12
N LEU A 420 -5.25 -12.16 -12.98
CA LEU A 420 -5.26 -13.12 -11.86
C LEU A 420 -6.65 -13.33 -11.24
N TYR A 421 -7.49 -12.28 -11.17
CA TYR A 421 -8.88 -12.47 -10.75
C TYR A 421 -9.69 -13.25 -11.80
N THR A 422 -9.45 -13.02 -13.10
CA THR A 422 -10.13 -13.79 -14.16
C THR A 422 -9.73 -15.26 -14.18
N THR A 423 -8.45 -15.58 -13.95
CA THR A 423 -8.00 -16.98 -13.83
C THR A 423 -8.62 -17.65 -12.59
N THR A 424 -8.67 -16.92 -11.46
CA THR A 424 -9.34 -17.39 -10.24
C THR A 424 -10.81 -17.68 -10.48
N TRP A 425 -11.53 -16.79 -11.16
CA TRP A 425 -12.92 -16.98 -11.56
C TRP A 425 -13.11 -18.24 -12.42
N GLN A 426 -12.27 -18.42 -13.44
CA GLN A 426 -12.34 -19.60 -14.32
C GLN A 426 -12.08 -20.90 -13.56
N CYS A 427 -11.06 -20.93 -12.70
CA CYS A 427 -10.73 -22.09 -11.87
C CYS A 427 -11.85 -22.42 -10.89
N LEU A 428 -12.43 -21.41 -10.23
CA LEU A 428 -13.52 -21.58 -9.27
C LEU A 428 -14.82 -22.03 -9.96
N ARG A 429 -15.10 -21.51 -11.17
CA ARG A 429 -16.26 -21.92 -11.97
C ARG A 429 -16.15 -23.37 -12.45
N LYS A 430 -14.97 -23.79 -12.93
CA LYS A 430 -14.74 -25.18 -13.37
C LYS A 430 -14.81 -26.18 -12.22
N ASN A 431 -14.27 -25.81 -11.05
CA ASN A 431 -14.19 -26.69 -9.88
C ASN A 431 -15.24 -26.37 -8.80
N TYR A 432 -16.38 -25.79 -9.17
CA TYR A 432 -17.39 -25.32 -8.21
C TYR A 432 -17.80 -26.38 -7.19
N LYS A 433 -17.96 -27.64 -7.64
CA LYS A 433 -18.33 -28.76 -6.77
C LYS A 433 -17.23 -29.12 -5.75
N LYS A 434 -15.95 -28.97 -6.13
CA LYS A 434 -14.79 -29.31 -5.29
C LYS A 434 -14.56 -28.29 -4.17
N TYR A 435 -14.83 -27.00 -4.43
CA TYR A 435 -14.56 -25.93 -3.48
C TYR A 435 -15.78 -25.51 -2.64
N ILE A 436 -17.02 -25.64 -3.15
CA ILE A 436 -18.20 -25.03 -2.51
C ILE A 436 -19.27 -26.05 -2.08
N LYS A 437 -19.42 -27.19 -2.78
CA LYS A 437 -20.54 -28.12 -2.53
C LYS A 437 -20.51 -28.82 -1.17
N ASN A 438 -19.35 -28.86 -0.50
CA ASN A 438 -19.24 -29.40 0.86
C ASN A 438 -19.50 -28.37 1.98
N HIS A 439 -19.68 -27.08 1.64
CA HIS A 439 -19.79 -25.98 2.61
C HIS A 439 -21.16 -25.29 2.66
N GLU A 440 -22.07 -25.58 1.73
CA GLU A 440 -23.44 -25.03 1.74
C GLU A 440 -24.40 -25.81 2.66
N GLY A 441 -23.94 -26.93 3.25
CA GLY A 441 -24.63 -27.63 4.33
C GLY A 441 -24.42 -26.96 5.68
N GLY A 442 -25.00 -25.76 5.86
CA GLY A 442 -25.16 -25.13 7.18
C GLY A 442 -23.97 -24.32 7.68
N LEU A 443 -24.01 -23.00 7.48
CA LEU A 443 -23.37 -22.07 8.41
C LEU A 443 -24.31 -20.88 8.57
N SER A 444 -25.18 -20.94 9.58
CA SER A 444 -26.01 -19.80 9.97
C SER A 444 -25.14 -18.71 10.58
N THR A 445 -25.55 -17.46 10.37
CA THR A 445 -24.97 -16.21 10.87
C THR A 445 -24.71 -16.12 12.38
N THR A 446 -25.13 -17.14 13.15
CA THR A 446 -24.93 -17.28 14.59
C THR A 446 -23.50 -17.67 14.98
N GLU A 447 -22.75 -18.41 14.14
CA GLU A 447 -21.40 -18.87 14.51
C GLU A 447 -20.33 -17.77 14.39
N PHE A 448 -20.56 -16.76 13.54
CA PHE A 448 -19.63 -15.63 13.39
C PHE A 448 -19.64 -14.65 14.59
N PHE A 449 -20.70 -14.67 15.40
CA PHE A 449 -20.85 -13.81 16.60
C PHE A 449 -20.75 -14.57 17.92
N ALA A 450 -20.87 -15.91 17.90
CA ALA A 450 -20.72 -16.72 19.12
C ALA A 450 -19.32 -16.60 19.75
N SER A 451 -18.27 -16.40 18.94
CA SER A 451 -16.91 -16.21 19.45
C SER A 451 -16.67 -14.85 20.14
N THR A 452 -17.64 -13.94 20.15
CA THR A 452 -17.52 -12.62 20.82
C THR A 452 -18.51 -12.43 21.97
N LEU A 453 -19.45 -13.37 22.19
CA LEU A 453 -20.55 -13.21 23.15
C LEU A 453 -20.62 -14.27 24.26
N THR A 454 -19.72 -15.25 24.32
CA THR A 454 -19.70 -16.25 25.40
C THR A 454 -18.88 -15.84 26.63
N LEU A 455 -18.78 -14.54 26.94
CA LEU A 455 -18.13 -14.05 28.17
C LEU A 455 -19.10 -13.74 29.31
N ASP A 456 -20.42 -13.90 29.14
CA ASP A 456 -21.39 -13.31 30.09
C ASP A 456 -22.44 -14.27 30.67
N ASN A 457 -22.26 -15.59 30.57
CA ASN A 457 -23.14 -16.55 31.26
C ASN A 457 -22.39 -17.78 31.76
N LEU A 458 -21.69 -17.62 32.87
CA LEU A 458 -21.22 -18.73 33.72
C LEU A 458 -21.63 -18.43 35.15
N GLY A 459 -22.89 -18.78 35.47
CA GLY A 459 -23.49 -18.50 36.76
C GLY A 459 -24.91 -19.04 36.93
N ARG A 460 -25.22 -20.21 36.36
CA ARG A 460 -26.37 -21.05 36.77
C ARG A 460 -26.41 -22.38 36.01
N ASP A 461 -26.11 -23.47 36.71
CA ASP A 461 -26.79 -24.75 36.52
C ASP A 461 -28.17 -24.68 37.21
N PRO A 462 -29.23 -25.40 36.77
CA PRO A 462 -29.15 -26.86 36.52
C PRO A 462 -30.07 -27.48 35.43
N LEU A 463 -29.81 -28.79 35.20
CA LEU A 463 -30.73 -29.88 34.82
C LEU A 463 -31.14 -30.08 33.34
N GLY A 464 -30.49 -31.08 32.72
CA GLY A 464 -31.15 -32.24 32.11
C GLY A 464 -31.55 -32.17 30.63
N GLN A 465 -30.80 -32.86 29.75
CA GLN A 465 -31.34 -33.50 28.55
C GLN A 465 -30.40 -34.56 27.95
N ASN A 466 -31.03 -35.65 27.48
CA ASN A 466 -30.49 -36.93 27.02
C ASN A 466 -29.48 -36.89 25.83
N PRO A 467 -28.65 -37.94 25.66
CA PRO A 467 -27.71 -38.04 24.55
C PRO A 467 -28.43 -38.59 23.31
N SER A 468 -28.42 -37.88 22.19
CA SER A 468 -28.81 -38.46 20.91
C SER A 468 -27.99 -37.92 19.74
N HIS A 469 -27.45 -38.86 18.97
CA HIS A 469 -26.82 -38.75 17.65
C HIS A 469 -25.47 -38.00 17.52
N ARG A 470 -24.38 -38.72 17.88
CA ARG A 470 -23.03 -38.45 17.35
C ARG A 470 -22.89 -39.17 16.00
N THR A 471 -23.14 -38.48 14.90
CA THR A 471 -22.92 -39.01 13.55
C THR A 471 -21.43 -38.91 13.22
N LYS A 472 -20.75 -40.05 13.11
CA LYS A 472 -19.40 -40.17 12.55
C LYS A 472 -19.40 -39.66 11.11
N PHE A 473 -18.57 -38.67 10.80
CA PHE A 473 -18.16 -38.38 9.42
C PHE A 473 -16.73 -38.91 9.22
N ILE A 474 -16.63 -39.98 8.43
CA ILE A 474 -15.39 -40.51 7.89
C ILE A 474 -15.16 -39.79 6.57
N TYR A 475 -14.05 -39.07 6.42
CA TYR A 475 -13.59 -38.63 5.10
C TYR A 475 -12.50 -39.58 4.62
N ASN A 476 -12.79 -40.30 3.54
CA ASN A 476 -11.77 -40.93 2.70
C ASN A 476 -11.17 -39.84 1.81
N LEU A 477 -9.86 -39.65 1.91
CA LEU A 477 -9.06 -38.83 1.00
C LEU A 477 -8.11 -39.76 0.25
N GLU A 478 -8.63 -40.42 -0.78
CA GLU A 478 -7.84 -40.99 -1.87
C GLU A 478 -8.54 -40.63 -3.17
N ASP A 479 -7.85 -39.87 -4.02
CA ASP A 479 -7.60 -40.24 -5.41
C ASP A 479 -6.81 -39.13 -6.10
N HIS A 480 -5.51 -39.40 -6.20
CA HIS A 480 -4.60 -38.79 -7.15
C HIS A 480 -4.79 -39.54 -8.48
N GLU A 481 -5.45 -38.93 -9.47
CA GLU A 481 -5.27 -39.33 -10.87
C GLU A 481 -4.53 -38.21 -11.60
N TRP A 482 -3.22 -38.41 -11.75
CA TRP A 482 -2.40 -37.72 -12.72
C TRP A 482 -2.41 -38.50 -14.03
N CYS A 483 -2.60 -37.73 -15.11
CA CYS A 483 -2.37 -38.03 -16.52
C CYS A 483 -1.51 -39.26 -16.85
N GLU A 484 -2.13 -40.26 -17.48
CA GLU A 484 -1.53 -41.04 -18.56
C GLU A 484 -2.56 -41.20 -19.69
N ASN A 485 -2.05 -41.41 -20.91
CA ASN A 485 -2.75 -41.53 -22.20
C ASN A 485 -2.96 -40.23 -22.99
N MET A 486 -1.83 -39.63 -23.36
CA MET A 486 -1.68 -39.06 -24.70
C MET A 486 -1.11 -40.16 -25.61
N GLU A 487 -1.99 -40.98 -26.19
CA GLU A 487 -1.76 -41.75 -27.44
C GLU A 487 -3.06 -42.45 -27.85
N SER A 488 -3.72 -41.94 -28.90
CA SER A 488 -4.64 -42.63 -29.82
C SER A 488 -5.70 -41.70 -30.44
N VAL A 489 -5.28 -40.62 -31.10
CA VAL A 489 -5.89 -40.21 -32.37
C VAL A 489 -4.78 -39.64 -33.25
N LEU A 490 -4.55 -40.35 -34.37
CA LEU A 490 -3.55 -40.17 -35.44
C LEU A 490 -2.13 -40.63 -35.17
#